data_AF-J2ZRL7-F1
#
_entry.id   AF-J2ZRL7-F1
#
_cell.length_a   1.000
_cell.length_b   1.000
_cell.length_c   1.000
_cell.angle_alpha   90.00
_cell.angle_beta   90.00
_cell.angle_gamma   90.00
#
_symmetry.space_group_name_H-M   'P 1'
#
loop_
_entity.id
_entity.type
_entity.pdbx_description
1 polymer ?
#
loop_
_entity_poly.entity_id
_entity_poly.type
_entity_poly.pdbx_seq_one_letter_code
_entity_poly.pdbx_strand_id
1 'polypeptide(L)'
;MNRGIVYFHFDSHHQVRDYVVHALASLRPHAEHILVVSNSPVDDAGRARLEASCDEILERPNAGLDVGAYRAGLEHLGWDRLADFDELILTNHTYYAPLRPWEEVLTRTGSRRDISFWGMTEHGVMRPHPFLAKRELPRHIQSHWIAVRRRLLADPAFREYWEQMPPVSSYRDSIQWHESRFTDHFTGIGHTYEVAFPVDRYHSDNPAIEEAPALLADGCPLLKRRAFFHDPLHQDRQAVVGGDLLEAAAQAGYSEDLILSDVVHTAAARDLIVNAGLTEVVTESAPGTSSPAQQPSGCVVVHVPAAGEGSNAPRRMVLLSVWRACRRTGGWWSPLPNRWMPTTWSASPVAVQRMRTGRRGTRLSPSARCVTSIRAEPSPSSPSATTCGIPGVPSAPVAKASAMTAMTAMTVMAAVTAMTVWTSS
;
A
#
# COMPACT_ATOMS: atom_id res chain seq x y z
N MET A 1 -2.76 -26.87 19.94
CA MET A 1 -3.71 -26.85 18.81
C MET A 1 -2.86 -27.10 17.60
N ASN A 2 -3.12 -28.17 16.85
CA ASN A 2 -2.31 -28.50 15.69
C ASN A 2 -2.54 -27.46 14.59
N ARG A 3 -1.57 -26.55 14.42
CA ARG A 3 -1.65 -25.45 13.46
C ARG A 3 -0.67 -25.65 12.32
N GLY A 4 -1.19 -25.75 11.10
CA GLY A 4 -0.43 -25.62 9.87
C GLY A 4 -0.40 -24.18 9.37
N ILE A 5 0.64 -23.81 8.60
CA ILE A 5 0.71 -22.57 7.83
C ILE A 5 1.13 -22.91 6.40
N VAL A 6 0.40 -22.37 5.41
CA VAL A 6 0.86 -22.25 4.01
C VAL A 6 1.21 -20.78 3.79
N TYR A 7 2.51 -20.50 3.68
CA TYR A 7 3.04 -19.15 3.51
C TYR A 7 3.40 -18.90 2.03
N PHE A 8 2.69 -18.01 1.36
CA PHE A 8 2.95 -17.64 -0.03
C PHE A 8 4.05 -16.55 -0.13
N HIS A 9 5.16 -16.89 -0.77
CA HIS A 9 6.29 -16.03 -1.10
C HIS A 9 6.36 -15.70 -2.61
N PHE A 10 6.68 -14.45 -2.93
CA PHE A 10 7.07 -14.02 -4.27
C PHE A 10 7.95 -12.75 -4.20
N ASP A 11 9.02 -12.73 -4.98
CA ASP A 11 9.82 -11.53 -5.24
C ASP A 11 10.23 -11.48 -6.73
N SER A 12 9.98 -10.35 -7.38
CA SER A 12 10.27 -10.15 -8.81
C SER A 12 11.77 -10.12 -9.14
N HIS A 13 12.62 -9.89 -8.14
CA HIS A 13 14.08 -9.95 -8.25
C HIS A 13 14.64 -11.31 -7.78
N HIS A 14 13.75 -12.25 -7.44
CA HIS A 14 14.08 -13.61 -6.96
C HIS A 14 14.93 -13.58 -5.69
N GLN A 15 14.56 -12.69 -4.75
CA GLN A 15 15.23 -12.53 -3.46
C GLN A 15 14.30 -12.89 -2.31
N VAL A 16 14.77 -13.75 -1.40
CA VAL A 16 14.15 -13.92 -0.08
C VAL A 16 14.50 -12.69 0.78
N ARG A 17 13.53 -11.80 0.97
CA ARG A 17 13.71 -10.54 1.70
C ARG A 17 13.74 -10.75 3.21
N ASP A 18 14.46 -9.87 3.92
CA ASP A 18 14.68 -10.00 5.36
C ASP A 18 13.39 -9.97 6.18
N TYR A 19 12.41 -9.14 5.79
CA TYR A 19 11.10 -9.11 6.45
C TYR A 19 10.31 -10.43 6.30
N VAL A 20 10.52 -11.20 5.23
CA VAL A 20 9.89 -12.52 5.01
C VAL A 20 10.45 -13.53 6.01
N VAL A 21 11.78 -13.57 6.13
CA VAL A 21 12.47 -14.43 7.10
C VAL A 21 12.06 -14.05 8.53
N HIS A 22 12.00 -12.76 8.83
CA HIS A 22 11.57 -12.25 10.13
C HIS A 22 10.11 -12.63 10.45
N ALA A 23 9.19 -12.48 9.49
CA ALA A 23 7.79 -12.88 9.65
C ALA A 23 7.66 -14.40 9.87
N LEU A 24 8.35 -15.22 9.08
CA LEU A 24 8.35 -16.69 9.24
C LEU A 24 8.93 -17.12 10.60
N ALA A 25 10.07 -16.57 10.99
CA ALA A 25 10.69 -16.85 12.29
C ALA A 25 9.77 -16.51 13.46
N SER A 26 8.97 -15.44 13.34
CA SER A 26 7.98 -15.08 14.37
C SER A 26 6.73 -15.97 14.39
N LEU A 27 6.39 -16.62 13.28
CA LEU A 27 5.25 -17.54 13.19
C LEU A 27 5.60 -18.96 13.63
N ARG A 28 6.88 -19.35 13.51
CA ARG A 28 7.40 -20.69 13.87
C ARG A 28 7.03 -21.18 15.28
N PRO A 29 7.04 -20.35 16.36
CA PRO A 29 6.61 -20.79 17.70
C PRO A 29 5.11 -21.08 17.83
N HIS A 30 4.30 -20.69 16.84
CA HIS A 30 2.84 -20.80 16.87
C HIS A 30 2.28 -21.87 15.91
N ALA A 31 3.15 -22.56 15.16
CA ALA A 31 2.78 -23.58 14.19
C ALA A 31 3.48 -24.92 14.49
N GLU A 32 2.78 -26.02 14.26
CA GLU A 32 3.37 -27.36 14.22
C GLU A 32 4.06 -27.59 12.87
N HIS A 33 3.48 -27.07 11.78
CA HIS A 33 4.00 -27.22 10.42
C HIS A 33 3.89 -25.92 9.61
N ILE A 34 4.93 -25.56 8.87
CA ILE A 34 4.99 -24.41 7.96
C ILE A 34 5.52 -24.89 6.60
N LEU A 35 4.67 -24.80 5.59
CA LEU A 35 5.02 -24.96 4.17
C LEU A 35 5.15 -23.57 3.55
N VAL A 36 6.32 -23.24 3.01
CA VAL A 36 6.52 -22.05 2.17
C VAL A 36 6.26 -22.42 0.71
N VAL A 37 5.33 -21.74 0.05
CA VAL A 37 5.11 -21.87 -1.39
C VAL A 37 5.68 -20.63 -2.09
N SER A 38 6.74 -20.82 -2.88
CA SER A 38 7.42 -19.72 -3.58
C SER A 38 7.04 -19.69 -5.06
N ASN A 39 6.45 -18.59 -5.52
CA ASN A 39 6.22 -18.33 -6.95
C ASN A 39 7.45 -17.71 -7.66
N SER A 40 8.54 -17.47 -6.94
CA SER A 40 9.83 -17.05 -7.49
C SER A 40 10.89 -18.13 -7.21
N PRO A 41 11.90 -18.30 -8.09
CA PRO A 41 13.07 -19.10 -7.77
C PRO A 41 13.70 -18.68 -6.44
N VAL A 42 14.22 -19.66 -5.70
CA VAL A 42 14.91 -19.49 -4.42
C VAL A 42 16.31 -20.11 -4.57
N ASP A 43 17.34 -19.28 -4.44
CA ASP A 43 18.73 -19.74 -4.46
C ASP A 43 19.11 -20.47 -3.15
N ASP A 44 20.26 -21.14 -3.14
CA ASP A 44 20.70 -21.92 -1.96
C ASP A 44 20.78 -21.07 -0.68
N ALA A 45 21.13 -19.79 -0.81
CA ALA A 45 21.20 -18.84 0.30
C ALA A 45 19.80 -18.46 0.82
N GLY A 46 18.85 -18.14 -0.06
CA GLY A 46 17.45 -17.91 0.30
C GLY A 46 16.80 -19.15 0.90
N ARG A 47 17.09 -20.33 0.35
CA ARG A 47 16.60 -21.64 0.80
C ARG A 47 17.04 -21.91 2.24
N ALA A 48 18.35 -21.83 2.53
CA ALA A 48 18.87 -22.01 3.87
C ALA A 48 18.29 -21.02 4.91
N ARG A 49 17.93 -19.80 4.48
CA ARG A 49 17.28 -18.79 5.34
C ARG A 49 15.80 -19.09 5.61
N LEU A 50 15.09 -19.69 4.66
CA LEU A 50 13.70 -20.14 4.84
C LEU A 50 13.63 -21.41 5.69
N GLU A 51 14.48 -22.40 5.42
CA GLU A 51 14.58 -23.68 6.16
C GLU A 51 14.92 -23.50 7.65
N ALA A 52 15.47 -22.35 8.05
CA ALA A 52 15.63 -21.97 9.46
C ALA A 52 14.30 -21.70 10.20
N SER A 53 13.16 -21.64 9.50
CA SER A 53 11.84 -21.32 10.08
C SER A 53 10.65 -21.98 9.39
N CYS A 54 10.84 -22.78 8.33
CA CYS A 54 9.81 -23.63 7.74
C CYS A 54 10.26 -25.09 7.63
N ASP A 55 9.30 -26.01 7.52
CA ASP A 55 9.57 -27.45 7.42
C ASP A 55 9.73 -27.89 5.95
N GLU A 56 9.01 -27.21 5.04
CA GLU A 56 9.00 -27.55 3.61
C GLU A 56 8.99 -26.28 2.74
N ILE A 57 9.59 -26.36 1.55
CA ILE A 57 9.60 -25.31 0.52
C ILE A 57 9.17 -25.90 -0.82
N LEU A 58 8.02 -25.43 -1.31
CA LEU A 58 7.50 -25.75 -2.64
C LEU A 58 7.75 -24.58 -3.60
N GLU A 59 8.72 -24.74 -4.50
CA GLU A 59 8.96 -23.80 -5.59
C GLU A 59 8.05 -24.09 -6.78
N ARG A 60 7.48 -23.04 -7.39
CA ARG A 60 6.60 -23.16 -8.56
C ARG A 60 6.66 -21.91 -9.46
N PRO A 61 6.25 -22.00 -10.74
CA PRO A 61 6.07 -20.83 -11.59
C PRO A 61 5.01 -19.86 -11.04
N ASN A 62 5.17 -18.56 -11.29
CA ASN A 62 4.20 -17.52 -10.89
C ASN A 62 2.91 -17.52 -11.73
N ALA A 63 2.16 -18.62 -11.68
CA ALA A 63 0.83 -18.75 -12.26
C ALA A 63 -0.24 -18.81 -11.15
N GLY A 64 -1.37 -18.13 -11.31
CA GLY A 64 -2.45 -18.12 -10.31
C GLY A 64 -2.25 -17.20 -9.11
N LEU A 65 -1.13 -16.47 -9.03
CA LEU A 65 -0.79 -15.54 -7.94
C LEU A 65 -0.82 -16.21 -6.56
N ASP A 66 -1.36 -15.54 -5.55
CA ASP A 66 -1.58 -16.04 -4.19
C ASP A 66 -2.53 -17.24 -4.17
N VAL A 67 -3.63 -17.16 -4.91
CA VAL A 67 -4.62 -18.23 -5.06
C VAL A 67 -3.98 -19.53 -5.56
N GLY A 68 -3.15 -19.43 -6.60
CA GLY A 68 -2.42 -20.56 -7.19
C GLY A 68 -1.37 -21.14 -6.25
N ALA A 69 -0.73 -20.30 -5.42
CA ALA A 69 0.21 -20.75 -4.40
C ALA A 69 -0.51 -21.48 -3.25
N TYR A 70 -1.63 -20.94 -2.75
CA TYR A 70 -2.45 -21.60 -1.73
C TYR A 70 -2.98 -22.95 -2.22
N ARG A 71 -3.54 -23.00 -3.44
CA ARG A 71 -4.01 -24.26 -4.05
C ARG A 71 -2.88 -25.29 -4.14
N ALA A 72 -1.71 -24.89 -4.65
CA ALA A 72 -0.56 -25.80 -4.76
C ALA A 72 -0.07 -26.29 -3.38
N GLY A 73 -0.08 -25.43 -2.37
CA GLY A 73 0.25 -25.82 -1.00
C GLY A 73 -0.74 -26.82 -0.39
N LEU A 74 -2.05 -26.64 -0.63
CA LEU A 74 -3.10 -27.58 -0.20
C LEU A 74 -2.98 -28.94 -0.91
N GLU A 75 -2.73 -28.92 -2.22
CA GLU A 75 -2.49 -30.14 -3.03
C GLU A 75 -1.22 -30.88 -2.57
N HIS A 76 -0.15 -30.14 -2.23
CA HIS A 76 1.13 -30.69 -1.74
C HIS A 76 1.05 -31.29 -0.33
N LEU A 77 0.38 -30.61 0.62
CA LEU A 77 0.10 -31.17 1.95
C LEU A 77 -0.76 -32.44 1.85
N GLY A 78 -1.65 -32.48 0.84
CA GLY A 78 -2.55 -33.59 0.54
C GLY A 78 -3.92 -33.40 1.19
N TRP A 79 -4.98 -33.44 0.37
CA TRP A 79 -6.36 -33.16 0.80
C TRP A 79 -6.80 -33.93 2.05
N ASP A 80 -6.49 -35.23 2.13
CA ASP A 80 -6.88 -36.09 3.25
C ASP A 80 -6.16 -35.70 4.56
N ARG A 81 -4.92 -35.22 4.48
CA ARG A 81 -4.12 -34.75 5.63
C ARG A 81 -4.55 -33.38 6.15
N LEU A 82 -5.27 -32.58 5.35
CA LEU A 82 -5.74 -31.27 5.82
C LEU A 82 -6.66 -31.39 7.05
N ALA A 83 -7.41 -32.50 7.13
CA ALA A 83 -8.28 -32.80 8.26
C ALA A 83 -7.52 -33.21 9.54
N ASP A 84 -6.20 -33.35 9.53
CA ASP A 84 -5.37 -33.58 10.72
C ASP A 84 -5.06 -32.29 11.48
N PHE A 85 -5.10 -31.13 10.80
CA PHE A 85 -4.94 -29.82 11.42
C PHE A 85 -6.20 -29.40 12.16
N ASP A 86 -6.03 -28.83 13.37
CA ASP A 86 -7.11 -28.10 14.04
C ASP A 86 -7.38 -26.75 13.32
N GLU A 87 -6.32 -26.17 12.75
CA GLU A 87 -6.30 -24.91 12.01
C GLU A 87 -5.20 -24.92 10.95
N LEU A 88 -5.52 -24.43 9.75
CA LEU A 88 -4.56 -24.18 8.67
C LEU A 88 -4.64 -22.71 8.26
N ILE A 89 -3.53 -21.98 8.38
CA ILE A 89 -3.45 -20.57 7.99
C ILE A 89 -2.89 -20.45 6.58
N LEU A 90 -3.68 -19.91 5.67
CA LEU A 90 -3.26 -19.45 4.35
C LEU A 90 -2.86 -17.98 4.48
N THR A 91 -1.59 -17.67 4.25
CA THR A 91 -1.08 -16.30 4.44
C THR A 91 0.05 -15.95 3.48
N ASN A 92 0.32 -14.67 3.25
CA ASN A 92 1.27 -14.23 2.24
C ASN A 92 2.20 -13.08 2.66
N HIS A 93 3.30 -12.93 1.94
CA HIS A 93 4.32 -11.89 2.09
C HIS A 93 3.86 -10.43 1.81
N THR A 94 2.56 -10.09 1.88
CA THR A 94 2.07 -8.71 1.61
C THR A 94 2.02 -7.79 2.83
N TYR A 95 2.64 -8.19 3.94
CA TYR A 95 2.72 -7.44 5.20
C TYR A 95 4.12 -7.52 5.85
N TYR A 96 4.40 -6.57 6.72
CA TYR A 96 5.42 -6.66 7.77
C TYR A 96 4.77 -7.19 9.04
N ALA A 97 5.44 -8.13 9.72
CA ALA A 97 5.01 -8.70 10.98
C ALA A 97 6.20 -9.35 11.70
N PRO A 98 6.17 -9.45 13.05
CA PRO A 98 5.13 -8.97 13.94
C PRO A 98 5.43 -7.52 14.40
N LEU A 99 4.48 -6.61 14.22
CA LEU A 99 4.51 -5.31 14.90
C LEU A 99 3.81 -5.37 16.28
N ARG A 100 3.04 -6.43 16.53
CA ARG A 100 2.43 -6.76 17.82
C ARG A 100 2.53 -8.27 18.05
N PRO A 101 2.58 -8.75 19.31
CA PRO A 101 2.67 -10.19 19.60
C PRO A 101 1.53 -10.99 18.97
N TRP A 102 1.83 -12.13 18.37
CA TRP A 102 0.83 -12.99 17.75
C TRP A 102 -0.10 -13.64 18.78
N GLU A 103 0.41 -13.86 19.99
CA GLU A 103 -0.25 -14.57 21.08
C GLU A 103 -1.62 -13.97 21.39
N GLU A 104 -1.73 -12.64 21.43
CA GLU A 104 -2.99 -11.98 21.75
C GLU A 104 -4.07 -12.33 20.71
N VAL A 105 -3.78 -12.11 19.42
CA VAL A 105 -4.77 -12.37 18.35
C VAL A 105 -5.05 -13.86 18.20
N LEU A 106 -4.03 -14.73 18.28
CA LEU A 106 -4.18 -16.18 18.14
C LEU A 106 -4.92 -16.81 19.34
N THR A 107 -4.73 -16.30 20.55
CA THR A 107 -5.52 -16.73 21.72
C THR A 107 -6.95 -16.20 21.64
N ARG A 108 -7.13 -14.92 21.24
CA ARG A 108 -8.46 -14.30 21.08
C ARG A 108 -9.31 -15.06 20.06
N THR A 109 -8.78 -15.38 18.89
CA THR A 109 -9.50 -16.16 17.87
C THR A 109 -9.54 -17.65 18.17
N GLY A 110 -8.52 -18.22 18.83
CA GLY A 110 -8.49 -19.61 19.28
C GLY A 110 -9.52 -19.95 20.37
N SER A 111 -10.02 -18.95 21.11
CA SER A 111 -11.11 -19.13 22.07
C SER A 111 -12.47 -19.43 21.40
N ARG A 112 -12.64 -19.03 20.13
CA ARG A 112 -13.87 -19.19 19.34
C ARG A 112 -13.85 -20.52 18.60
N ARG A 113 -14.55 -21.53 19.13
CA ARG A 113 -14.49 -22.92 18.64
C ARG A 113 -15.61 -23.30 17.66
N ASP A 114 -16.62 -22.45 17.54
CA ASP A 114 -17.85 -22.63 16.76
C ASP A 114 -17.78 -22.04 15.34
N ILE A 115 -16.65 -21.41 15.00
CA ILE A 115 -16.36 -20.87 13.66
C ILE A 115 -15.66 -21.89 12.76
N SER A 116 -15.91 -21.77 11.46
CA SER A 116 -15.30 -22.62 10.43
C SER A 116 -14.04 -22.00 9.82
N PHE A 117 -13.93 -20.67 9.81
CA PHE A 117 -12.74 -19.94 9.39
C PHE A 117 -12.69 -18.53 10.01
N TRP A 118 -11.55 -17.85 9.96
CA TRP A 118 -11.44 -16.42 10.30
C TRP A 118 -10.39 -15.68 9.48
N GLY A 119 -10.51 -14.35 9.44
CA GLY A 119 -9.57 -13.46 8.77
C GLY A 119 -8.94 -12.44 9.71
N MET A 120 -7.76 -11.93 9.36
CA MET A 120 -7.15 -10.85 10.15
C MET A 120 -8.00 -9.57 10.05
N THR A 121 -8.25 -9.13 8.82
CA THR A 121 -9.09 -7.98 8.46
C THR A 121 -10.02 -8.35 7.31
N GLU A 122 -11.04 -7.53 7.09
CA GLU A 122 -12.01 -7.67 6.01
C GLU A 122 -12.17 -6.35 5.24
N HIS A 123 -12.72 -6.44 4.03
CA HIS A 123 -13.12 -5.29 3.23
C HIS A 123 -14.64 -5.05 3.38
N GLY A 124 -15.03 -3.77 3.48
CA GLY A 124 -16.42 -3.31 3.49
C GLY A 124 -17.17 -3.53 2.17
N VAL A 125 -18.48 -3.27 2.16
CA VAL A 125 -19.35 -3.47 0.99
C VAL A 125 -19.19 -2.32 -0.01
N MET A 126 -18.55 -2.56 -1.15
CA MET A 126 -18.41 -1.52 -2.18
C MET A 126 -19.62 -1.43 -3.11
N ARG A 127 -20.05 -0.20 -3.41
CA ARG A 127 -21.17 0.10 -4.33
C ARG A 127 -20.79 1.25 -5.29
N PRO A 128 -20.78 1.05 -6.62
CA PRO A 128 -21.01 -0.20 -7.34
C PRO A 128 -19.86 -1.21 -7.14
N HIS A 129 -20.02 -2.43 -7.65
CA HIS A 129 -18.90 -3.38 -7.69
C HIS A 129 -17.78 -2.81 -8.60
N PRO A 130 -16.52 -2.71 -8.14
CA PRO A 130 -15.45 -2.00 -8.86
C PRO A 130 -14.92 -2.71 -10.13
N PHE A 131 -15.33 -3.96 -10.39
CA PHE A 131 -14.74 -4.82 -11.42
C PHE A 131 -15.77 -5.55 -12.30
N LEU A 132 -16.99 -5.78 -11.78
CA LEU A 132 -18.03 -6.54 -12.46
C LEU A 132 -19.27 -5.69 -12.69
N ALA A 133 -20.07 -6.08 -13.69
CA ALA A 133 -21.42 -5.56 -13.90
C ALA A 133 -22.40 -6.12 -12.84
N LYS A 134 -22.09 -5.85 -11.56
CA LYS A 134 -22.85 -6.24 -10.37
C LYS A 134 -23.12 -5.01 -9.50
N ARG A 135 -24.21 -5.05 -8.73
CA ARG A 135 -24.63 -3.93 -7.86
C ARG A 135 -23.62 -3.60 -6.76
N GLU A 136 -22.96 -4.62 -6.22
CA GLU A 136 -22.08 -4.50 -5.06
C GLU A 136 -20.98 -5.58 -5.07
N LEU A 137 -19.86 -5.26 -4.43
CA LEU A 137 -18.89 -6.22 -3.94
C LEU A 137 -19.30 -6.53 -2.48
N PRO A 138 -19.60 -7.78 -2.11
CA PRO A 138 -19.98 -8.11 -0.74
C PRO A 138 -18.78 -7.89 0.21
N ARG A 139 -19.09 -7.78 1.52
CA ARG A 139 -18.08 -7.80 2.59
C ARG A 139 -17.35 -9.15 2.57
N HIS A 140 -16.03 -9.14 2.72
CA HIS A 140 -15.23 -10.36 2.64
C HIS A 140 -13.89 -10.23 3.38
N ILE A 141 -13.43 -11.35 3.96
CA ILE A 141 -12.06 -11.49 4.49
C ILE A 141 -11.03 -11.29 3.37
N GLN A 142 -9.93 -10.61 3.68
CA GLN A 142 -8.84 -10.36 2.74
C GLN A 142 -7.87 -11.55 2.62
N SER A 143 -7.40 -11.86 1.41
CA SER A 143 -6.71 -13.13 1.08
C SER A 143 -5.34 -13.34 1.74
N HIS A 144 -4.78 -12.29 2.35
CA HIS A 144 -3.47 -12.34 2.98
C HIS A 144 -3.44 -13.07 4.32
N TRP A 145 -4.59 -13.34 4.92
CA TRP A 145 -4.71 -14.14 6.14
C TRP A 145 -6.10 -14.76 6.21
N ILE A 146 -6.19 -16.03 5.83
CA ILE A 146 -7.38 -16.86 5.99
C ILE A 146 -6.99 -18.08 6.82
N ALA A 147 -7.51 -18.17 8.03
CA ALA A 147 -7.28 -19.27 8.94
C ALA A 147 -8.50 -20.20 8.96
N VAL A 148 -8.35 -21.38 8.36
CA VAL A 148 -9.43 -22.36 8.16
C VAL A 148 -9.39 -23.39 9.29
N ARG A 149 -10.51 -23.62 9.97
CA ARG A 149 -10.64 -24.60 11.06
C ARG A 149 -10.95 -25.99 10.53
N ARG A 150 -10.62 -27.01 11.32
CA ARG A 150 -10.88 -28.43 11.02
C ARG A 150 -12.26 -28.75 10.46
N ARG A 151 -13.32 -28.06 10.93
CA ARG A 151 -14.70 -28.25 10.43
C ARG A 151 -14.83 -27.98 8.93
N LEU A 152 -14.12 -26.98 8.39
CA LEU A 152 -14.13 -26.69 6.95
C LEU A 152 -13.01 -27.47 6.23
N LEU A 153 -11.85 -27.70 6.85
CA LEU A 153 -10.80 -28.54 6.24
C LEU A 153 -11.25 -29.99 5.96
N ALA A 154 -12.16 -30.52 6.78
CA ALA A 154 -12.74 -31.85 6.62
C ALA A 154 -14.03 -31.86 5.76
N ASP A 155 -14.50 -30.71 5.29
CA ASP A 155 -15.70 -30.63 4.43
C ASP A 155 -15.31 -30.85 2.95
N PRO A 156 -15.93 -31.80 2.23
CA PRO A 156 -15.69 -31.99 0.80
C PRO A 156 -15.85 -30.70 -0.04
N ALA A 157 -16.73 -29.79 0.37
CA ALA A 157 -16.93 -28.50 -0.31
C ALA A 157 -15.67 -27.62 -0.29
N PHE A 158 -14.79 -27.76 0.70
CA PHE A 158 -13.52 -27.02 0.72
C PHE A 158 -12.59 -27.48 -0.41
N ARG A 159 -12.44 -28.79 -0.60
CA ARG A 159 -11.68 -29.36 -1.72
C ARG A 159 -12.31 -28.97 -3.06
N GLU A 160 -13.62 -29.14 -3.18
CA GLU A 160 -14.38 -28.81 -4.41
C GLU A 160 -14.18 -27.34 -4.82
N TYR A 161 -14.23 -26.42 -3.86
CA TYR A 161 -14.01 -24.98 -4.08
C TYR A 161 -12.66 -24.66 -4.74
N TRP A 162 -11.59 -25.36 -4.34
CA TRP A 162 -10.24 -25.18 -4.89
C TRP A 162 -10.04 -25.90 -6.21
N GLU A 163 -10.51 -27.15 -6.34
CA GLU A 163 -10.38 -27.95 -7.56
C GLU A 163 -11.14 -27.32 -8.74
N GLN A 164 -12.37 -26.83 -8.50
CA GLN A 164 -13.21 -26.17 -9.50
C GLN A 164 -12.85 -24.70 -9.78
N MET A 165 -11.83 -24.15 -9.11
CA MET A 165 -11.52 -22.73 -9.28
C MET A 165 -10.99 -22.42 -10.69
N PRO A 166 -11.56 -21.42 -11.41
CA PRO A 166 -11.06 -21.03 -12.72
C PRO A 166 -9.59 -20.61 -12.70
N PRO A 167 -8.84 -20.77 -13.79
CA PRO A 167 -7.47 -20.26 -13.89
C PRO A 167 -7.40 -18.75 -13.62
N VAL A 168 -6.70 -18.37 -12.55
CA VAL A 168 -6.45 -16.96 -12.20
C VAL A 168 -5.26 -16.45 -13.02
N SER A 169 -5.50 -15.50 -13.92
CA SER A 169 -4.47 -14.90 -14.78
C SER A 169 -4.18 -13.42 -14.50
N SER A 170 -4.96 -12.78 -13.63
CA SER A 170 -4.78 -11.37 -13.25
C SER A 170 -5.12 -11.10 -11.78
N TYR A 171 -4.70 -9.94 -11.27
CA TYR A 171 -5.08 -9.46 -9.94
C TYR A 171 -6.60 -9.32 -9.78
N ARG A 172 -7.29 -8.88 -10.85
CA ARG A 172 -8.75 -8.80 -10.89
C ARG A 172 -9.40 -10.19 -10.77
N ASP A 173 -8.80 -11.20 -11.39
CA ASP A 173 -9.25 -12.59 -11.28
C ASP A 173 -9.01 -13.16 -9.87
N SER A 174 -7.90 -12.81 -9.19
CA SER A 174 -7.68 -13.19 -7.79
C SER A 174 -8.78 -12.62 -6.87
N ILE A 175 -9.07 -11.32 -6.98
CA ILE A 175 -10.17 -10.70 -6.22
C ILE A 175 -11.51 -11.37 -6.54
N GLN A 176 -11.80 -11.58 -7.84
CA GLN A 176 -13.09 -12.08 -8.30
C GLN A 176 -13.36 -13.54 -7.94
N TRP A 177 -12.37 -14.42 -8.08
CA TRP A 177 -12.55 -15.87 -7.94
C TRP A 177 -12.15 -16.40 -6.57
N HIS A 178 -11.34 -15.65 -5.82
CA HIS A 178 -10.93 -16.01 -4.46
C HIS A 178 -11.36 -14.98 -3.42
N GLU A 179 -10.74 -13.80 -3.34
CA GLU A 179 -10.85 -12.89 -2.18
C GLU A 179 -12.31 -12.50 -1.86
N SER A 180 -13.05 -12.02 -2.87
CA SER A 180 -14.47 -11.64 -2.70
C SER A 180 -15.46 -12.82 -2.73
N ARG A 181 -15.01 -14.02 -3.12
CA ARG A 181 -15.87 -15.21 -3.25
C ARG A 181 -15.78 -16.14 -2.03
N PHE A 182 -14.62 -16.25 -1.37
CA PHE A 182 -14.38 -17.23 -0.31
C PHE A 182 -15.39 -17.11 0.83
N THR A 183 -15.55 -15.89 1.35
CA THR A 183 -16.44 -15.62 2.49
C THR A 183 -17.91 -15.88 2.14
N ASP A 184 -18.39 -15.32 1.02
CA ASP A 184 -19.77 -15.48 0.52
C ASP A 184 -20.12 -16.95 0.19
N HIS A 185 -19.20 -17.68 -0.43
CA HIS A 185 -19.40 -19.08 -0.79
C HIS A 185 -19.58 -20.00 0.42
N PHE A 186 -18.64 -19.96 1.38
CA PHE A 186 -18.70 -20.87 2.53
C PHE A 186 -19.82 -20.50 3.50
N THR A 187 -20.14 -19.20 3.66
CA THR A 187 -21.31 -18.78 4.43
C THR A 187 -22.63 -19.17 3.78
N GLY A 188 -22.72 -19.09 2.44
CA GLY A 188 -23.89 -19.54 1.67
C GLY A 188 -24.23 -21.03 1.83
N ILE A 189 -23.25 -21.87 2.19
CA ILE A 189 -23.45 -23.30 2.51
C ILE A 189 -23.47 -23.60 4.02
N GLY A 190 -23.55 -22.59 4.88
CA GLY A 190 -23.79 -22.74 6.32
C GLY A 190 -22.54 -22.80 7.22
N HIS A 191 -21.37 -22.43 6.71
CA HIS A 191 -20.19 -22.18 7.56
C HIS A 191 -20.23 -20.79 8.20
N THR A 192 -19.70 -20.71 9.41
CA THR A 192 -19.56 -19.49 10.23
C THR A 192 -18.14 -18.93 10.13
N TYR A 193 -18.01 -17.61 10.17
CA TYR A 193 -16.70 -16.94 10.19
C TYR A 193 -16.66 -15.78 11.18
N GLU A 194 -15.44 -15.35 11.47
CA GLU A 194 -15.13 -14.20 12.32
C GLU A 194 -13.96 -13.41 11.74
N VAL A 195 -13.79 -12.18 12.19
CA VAL A 195 -12.66 -11.32 11.78
C VAL A 195 -11.98 -10.77 13.03
N ALA A 196 -10.65 -10.85 13.08
CA ALA A 196 -9.90 -10.43 14.26
C ALA A 196 -9.99 -8.91 14.49
N PHE A 197 -10.03 -8.15 13.39
CA PHE A 197 -10.19 -6.70 13.31
C PHE A 197 -11.29 -6.39 12.26
N PRO A 198 -12.58 -6.48 12.64
CA PRO A 198 -13.71 -6.32 11.72
C PRO A 198 -13.87 -4.86 11.27
N VAL A 199 -14.36 -4.66 10.04
CA VAL A 199 -14.40 -3.32 9.39
C VAL A 199 -15.27 -2.31 10.15
N ASP A 200 -16.30 -2.78 10.85
CA ASP A 200 -17.23 -1.92 11.61
C ASP A 200 -16.60 -1.18 12.81
N ARG A 201 -15.33 -1.46 13.14
CA ARG A 201 -14.55 -0.72 14.16
C ARG A 201 -13.80 0.48 13.59
N TYR A 202 -13.74 0.59 12.27
CA TYR A 202 -12.92 1.55 11.53
C TYR A 202 -13.80 2.45 10.66
N HIS A 203 -13.24 3.51 10.09
CA HIS A 203 -13.97 4.51 9.31
C HIS A 203 -13.99 4.25 7.80
N SER A 204 -13.04 3.45 7.30
CA SER A 204 -12.84 3.12 5.89
C SER A 204 -13.41 1.75 5.52
N ASP A 205 -13.65 1.54 4.22
CA ASP A 205 -13.98 0.21 3.68
C ASP A 205 -12.76 -0.74 3.66
N ASN A 206 -11.54 -0.25 3.87
CA ASN A 206 -10.31 -1.05 3.79
C ASN A 206 -9.27 -0.65 4.85
N PRO A 207 -9.54 -0.92 6.14
CA PRO A 207 -8.70 -0.45 7.24
C PRO A 207 -7.26 -1.00 7.17
N ALA A 208 -7.06 -2.17 6.56
CA ALA A 208 -5.74 -2.78 6.38
C ALA A 208 -4.76 -1.90 5.59
N ILE A 209 -5.25 -1.02 4.71
CA ILE A 209 -4.44 -0.07 3.94
C ILE A 209 -4.66 1.38 4.41
N GLU A 210 -5.88 1.70 4.84
CA GLU A 210 -6.33 3.09 5.04
C GLU A 210 -6.32 3.53 6.52
N GLU A 211 -6.27 2.58 7.47
CA GLU A 211 -6.29 2.85 8.92
C GLU A 211 -5.26 1.99 9.67
N ALA A 212 -4.12 1.73 9.03
CA ALA A 212 -3.00 1.01 9.63
C ALA A 212 -2.58 1.50 11.05
N PRO A 213 -2.58 2.82 11.40
CA PRO A 213 -2.28 3.25 12.76
C PRO A 213 -3.32 2.75 13.79
N ALA A 214 -4.60 2.72 13.43
CA ALA A 214 -5.68 2.26 14.31
C ALA A 214 -5.59 0.74 14.52
N LEU A 215 -5.33 -0.03 13.46
CA LEU A 215 -5.07 -1.46 13.56
C LEU A 215 -3.88 -1.78 14.48
N LEU A 216 -2.77 -1.06 14.35
CA LEU A 216 -1.59 -1.25 15.21
C LEU A 216 -1.84 -0.81 16.66
N ALA A 217 -2.74 0.15 16.90
CA ALA A 217 -3.18 0.53 18.24
C ALA A 217 -4.08 -0.54 18.89
N ASP A 218 -4.95 -1.17 18.11
CA ASP A 218 -5.85 -2.26 18.55
C ASP A 218 -5.15 -3.63 18.75
N GLY A 219 -3.84 -3.71 18.52
CA GLY A 219 -3.05 -4.93 18.69
C GLY A 219 -2.89 -5.78 17.42
N CYS A 220 -3.16 -5.25 16.23
CA CYS A 220 -2.91 -5.99 14.98
C CYS A 220 -1.41 -6.27 14.80
N PRO A 221 -0.99 -7.52 14.55
CA PRO A 221 0.42 -7.87 14.34
C PRO A 221 0.94 -7.47 12.96
N LEU A 222 0.05 -7.14 12.01
CA LEU A 222 0.38 -6.90 10.61
C LEU A 222 0.38 -5.40 10.26
N LEU A 223 1.39 -4.96 9.53
CA LEU A 223 1.37 -3.70 8.77
C LEU A 223 1.41 -4.01 7.28
N LYS A 224 0.44 -3.54 6.50
CA LYS A 224 0.42 -3.78 5.06
C LYS A 224 1.55 -3.06 4.34
N ARG A 225 2.37 -3.81 3.60
CA ARG A 225 3.44 -3.28 2.72
C ARG A 225 2.91 -2.21 1.76
N ARG A 226 1.69 -2.45 1.25
CA ARG A 226 0.98 -1.57 0.31
C ARG A 226 0.80 -0.13 0.82
N ALA A 227 0.80 0.13 2.13
CA ALA A 227 0.72 1.49 2.67
C ALA A 227 1.88 2.39 2.19
N PHE A 228 3.07 1.83 1.94
CA PHE A 228 4.24 2.60 1.52
C PHE A 228 4.35 2.81 0.00
N PHE A 229 3.56 2.08 -0.81
CA PHE A 229 3.58 2.16 -2.28
C PHE A 229 2.18 2.17 -2.91
N HIS A 230 1.20 2.72 -2.19
CA HIS A 230 -0.08 3.08 -2.76
C HIS A 230 0.05 4.40 -3.56
N ASP A 231 -0.94 4.71 -4.41
CA ASP A 231 -1.10 6.06 -4.99
C ASP A 231 -1.07 7.12 -3.87
N PRO A 232 -0.11 8.07 -3.87
CA PRO A 232 -0.02 9.09 -2.85
C PRO A 232 -1.25 10.00 -2.78
N LEU A 233 -1.97 10.21 -3.89
CA LEU A 233 -3.21 11.02 -3.88
C LEU A 233 -4.38 10.31 -3.20
N HIS A 234 -4.31 8.98 -3.08
CA HIS A 234 -5.28 8.21 -2.31
C HIS A 234 -4.93 8.25 -0.82
N GLN A 235 -3.65 8.06 -0.48
CA GLN A 235 -3.16 8.13 0.91
C GLN A 235 -3.43 9.51 1.55
N ASP A 236 -3.16 10.60 0.81
CA ASP A 236 -3.44 11.98 1.23
C ASP A 236 -4.93 12.21 1.56
N ARG A 237 -5.86 11.65 0.75
CA ARG A 237 -7.30 11.74 1.00
C ARG A 237 -7.76 10.99 2.25
N GLN A 238 -7.11 9.87 2.56
CA GLN A 238 -7.36 9.10 3.79
C GLN A 238 -6.53 9.61 4.98
N ALA A 239 -5.76 10.69 4.81
CA ALA A 239 -4.84 11.24 5.81
C ALA A 239 -3.83 10.21 6.36
N VAL A 240 -3.44 9.22 5.56
CA VAL A 240 -2.43 8.23 5.93
C VAL A 240 -1.05 8.81 5.65
N VAL A 241 -0.29 9.01 6.73
CA VAL A 241 1.11 9.48 6.68
C VAL A 241 2.01 8.30 6.97
N GLY A 242 2.72 7.78 5.96
CA GLY A 242 3.59 6.62 6.15
C GLY A 242 4.87 6.93 6.93
N GLY A 243 5.24 8.21 7.10
CA GLY A 243 6.25 8.60 8.09
C GLY A 243 5.84 8.22 9.51
N ASP A 244 4.58 8.50 9.88
CA ASP A 244 3.99 8.11 11.16
C ASP A 244 3.87 6.58 11.28
N LEU A 245 3.70 5.84 10.16
CA LEU A 245 3.73 4.38 10.15
C LEU A 245 5.12 3.80 10.40
N LEU A 246 6.19 4.43 9.88
CA LEU A 246 7.57 4.04 10.21
C LEU A 246 7.86 4.32 11.69
N GLU A 247 7.43 5.47 12.21
CA GLU A 247 7.60 5.79 13.63
C GLU A 247 6.81 4.82 14.52
N ALA A 248 5.55 4.51 14.18
CA ALA A 248 4.74 3.53 14.91
C ALA A 248 5.35 2.12 14.88
N ALA A 249 5.96 1.72 13.76
CA ALA A 249 6.69 0.46 13.65
C ALA A 249 7.94 0.45 14.56
N ALA A 250 8.74 1.52 14.53
CA ALA A 250 9.92 1.68 15.39
C ALA A 250 9.56 1.72 16.88
N GLN A 251 8.51 2.45 17.27
CA GLN A 251 7.96 2.47 18.63
C GLN A 251 7.45 1.08 19.08
N ALA A 252 7.01 0.25 18.15
CA ALA A 252 6.63 -1.14 18.40
C ALA A 252 7.82 -2.12 18.43
N GLY A 253 9.06 -1.64 18.23
CA GLY A 253 10.27 -2.46 18.20
C GLY A 253 10.56 -3.12 16.85
N TYR A 254 9.79 -2.80 15.80
CA TYR A 254 10.03 -3.28 14.44
C TYR A 254 11.04 -2.38 13.72
N SER A 255 11.96 -2.98 12.97
CA SER A 255 13.04 -2.23 12.31
C SER A 255 12.53 -1.42 11.10
N GLU A 256 12.78 -0.11 11.10
CA GLU A 256 12.58 0.77 9.93
C GLU A 256 13.41 0.29 8.72
N ASP A 257 14.62 -0.23 8.94
CA ASP A 257 15.47 -0.78 7.88
C ASP A 257 14.87 -2.02 7.21
N LEU A 258 14.14 -2.88 7.94
CA LEU A 258 13.43 -4.04 7.35
C LEU A 258 12.29 -3.62 6.41
N ILE A 259 11.66 -2.46 6.67
CA ILE A 259 10.65 -1.88 5.80
C ILE A 259 11.33 -1.22 4.60
N LEU A 260 12.26 -0.30 4.85
CA LEU A 260 12.89 0.52 3.81
C LEU A 260 13.74 -0.29 2.82
N SER A 261 14.41 -1.35 3.27
CA SER A 261 15.18 -2.26 2.40
C SER A 261 14.32 -3.15 1.52
N ASP A 262 13.03 -3.33 1.84
CA ASP A 262 12.05 -3.99 0.97
C ASP A 262 11.41 -3.00 0.00
N VAL A 263 10.78 -1.92 0.52
CA VAL A 263 9.95 -1.03 -0.31
C VAL A 263 10.73 -0.36 -1.43
N VAL A 264 12.03 -0.10 -1.23
CA VAL A 264 12.91 0.49 -2.27
C VAL A 264 12.99 -0.33 -3.57
N HIS A 265 12.68 -1.63 -3.52
CA HIS A 265 12.64 -2.50 -4.68
C HIS A 265 11.24 -2.67 -5.31
N THR A 266 10.17 -2.26 -4.61
CA THR A 266 8.79 -2.42 -5.09
C THR A 266 8.07 -1.11 -5.40
N ALA A 267 8.56 0.01 -4.89
CA ALA A 267 7.95 1.33 -5.06
C ALA A 267 8.66 2.15 -6.13
N ALA A 268 7.90 2.96 -6.87
CA ALA A 268 8.50 4.08 -7.57
C ALA A 268 9.13 5.04 -6.53
N ALA A 269 10.38 5.46 -6.74
CA ALA A 269 11.12 6.25 -5.74
C ALA A 269 10.37 7.51 -5.27
N ARG A 270 9.61 8.15 -6.16
CA ARG A 270 8.77 9.30 -5.83
C ARG A 270 7.67 8.94 -4.83
N ASP A 271 6.98 7.83 -5.05
CA ASP A 271 5.85 7.40 -4.24
C ASP A 271 6.34 6.97 -2.85
N LEU A 272 7.48 6.27 -2.78
CA LEU A 272 8.16 5.97 -1.52
C LEU A 272 8.53 7.25 -0.74
N ILE A 273 9.17 8.24 -1.39
CA ILE A 273 9.58 9.48 -0.71
C ILE A 273 8.38 10.23 -0.12
N VAL A 274 7.25 10.25 -0.84
CA VAL A 274 6.02 10.91 -0.37
C VAL A 274 5.33 10.09 0.71
N ASN A 275 5.01 8.82 0.43
CA ASN A 275 4.25 7.96 1.33
C ASN A 275 4.99 7.75 2.65
N ALA A 276 6.26 7.32 2.62
CA ALA A 276 7.05 7.06 3.82
C ALA A 276 7.56 8.34 4.53
N GLY A 277 7.10 9.54 4.12
CA GLY A 277 7.44 10.79 4.79
C GLY A 277 8.94 11.11 4.78
N LEU A 278 9.69 10.64 3.79
CA LEU A 278 11.16 10.71 3.74
C LEU A 278 11.67 12.11 3.35
N THR A 279 10.95 13.18 3.72
CA THR A 279 11.35 14.57 3.49
C THR A 279 11.37 15.31 4.83
N GLU A 280 12.55 15.70 5.30
CA GLU A 280 12.73 16.42 6.56
C GLU A 280 12.93 17.92 6.33
N VAL A 281 12.26 18.79 7.09
CA VAL A 281 12.46 20.25 7.02
C VAL A 281 13.55 20.68 7.99
N VAL A 282 14.73 21.01 7.49
CA VAL A 282 15.82 21.55 8.33
C VAL A 282 15.59 23.03 8.61
N THR A 283 15.19 23.32 9.84
CA THR A 283 15.09 24.68 10.38
C THR A 283 16.45 25.15 10.90
N GLU A 284 17.31 25.68 10.03
CA GLU A 284 18.44 26.49 10.47
C GLU A 284 17.91 27.77 11.15
N SER A 285 17.93 27.79 12.48
CA SER A 285 17.72 29.03 13.23
C SER A 285 18.94 29.92 13.03
N ALA A 286 18.85 30.87 12.11
CA ALA A 286 19.90 31.86 11.88
C ALA A 286 20.22 32.58 13.21
N PRO A 287 21.49 32.61 13.66
CA PRO A 287 21.86 33.29 14.89
C PRO A 287 21.46 34.77 14.81
N GLY A 288 20.79 35.25 15.85
CA GLY A 288 19.88 36.39 15.74
C GLY A 288 20.49 37.70 15.24
N THR A 289 20.02 38.18 14.09
CA THR A 289 20.11 39.60 13.70
C THR A 289 18.74 40.12 13.30
N SER A 290 17.88 40.35 14.29
CA SER A 290 16.55 40.92 14.10
C SER A 290 16.60 42.43 13.79
N SER A 291 16.92 42.77 12.54
CA SER A 291 16.61 44.08 11.97
C SER A 291 15.19 44.03 11.38
N PRO A 292 14.23 44.92 11.75
CA PRO A 292 12.82 44.80 11.34
C PRO A 292 12.49 45.00 9.85
N ALA A 293 13.49 45.02 8.96
CA ALA A 293 13.41 45.68 7.66
C ALA A 293 13.82 44.80 6.46
N GLN A 294 13.30 43.57 6.38
CA GLN A 294 12.99 42.88 5.10
C GLN A 294 12.31 41.52 5.36
N GLN A 295 10.99 41.44 5.14
CA GLN A 295 10.36 40.15 4.89
C GLN A 295 10.90 39.59 3.55
N PRO A 296 11.36 38.34 3.49
CA PRO A 296 11.80 37.75 2.23
C PRO A 296 10.60 37.65 1.26
N SER A 297 10.81 38.06 0.01
CA SER A 297 9.76 38.07 -1.02
C SER A 297 9.56 36.71 -1.72
N GLY A 298 10.16 35.64 -1.19
CA GLY A 298 10.03 34.27 -1.69
C GLY A 298 10.75 33.27 -0.79
N CYS A 299 10.27 32.02 -0.82
CA CYS A 299 10.94 30.86 -0.24
C CYS A 299 11.69 30.11 -1.34
N VAL A 300 12.87 29.56 -1.03
CA VAL A 300 13.57 28.61 -1.90
C VAL A 300 13.60 27.27 -1.17
N VAL A 301 13.02 26.27 -1.80
CA VAL A 301 13.01 24.89 -1.33
C VAL A 301 14.12 24.15 -2.07
N VAL A 302 15.10 23.62 -1.33
CA VAL A 302 16.20 22.82 -1.90
C VAL A 302 16.12 21.41 -1.35
N HIS A 303 15.94 20.44 -2.25
CA HIS A 303 16.07 19.02 -1.94
C HIS A 303 17.55 18.64 -2.00
N VAL A 304 18.11 18.17 -0.90
CA VAL A 304 19.49 17.67 -0.83
C VAL A 304 19.46 16.20 -0.38
N PRO A 305 20.02 15.25 -1.15
CA PRO A 305 20.19 13.89 -0.66
C PRO A 305 21.22 13.90 0.49
N ALA A 306 20.90 13.29 1.62
CA ALA A 306 21.79 13.20 2.77
C ALA A 306 23.01 12.31 2.44
N ALA A 307 24.17 12.93 2.22
CA ALA A 307 25.43 12.22 2.04
C ALA A 307 26.08 11.95 3.41
N GLY A 308 26.22 10.67 3.76
CA GLY A 308 27.02 10.20 4.89
C GLY A 308 27.65 8.87 4.53
N GLU A 309 28.90 8.66 4.91
CA GLU A 309 29.68 7.48 4.51
C GLU A 309 29.08 6.19 5.10
N GLY A 310 28.89 5.15 4.26
CA GLY A 310 28.95 3.76 4.71
C GLY A 310 27.67 2.93 4.90
N SER A 311 26.48 3.27 4.38
CA SER A 311 25.31 2.36 4.47
C SER A 311 24.41 2.33 3.22
N ASN A 312 24.01 1.13 2.78
CA ASN A 312 23.16 0.91 1.59
C ASN A 312 21.64 1.13 1.81
N ALA A 313 21.18 1.57 2.98
CA ALA A 313 19.77 1.86 3.22
C ALA A 313 19.34 3.22 2.62
N PRO A 314 18.14 3.37 2.05
CA PRO A 314 17.64 4.64 1.56
C PRO A 314 17.35 5.59 2.74
N ARG A 315 18.11 6.68 2.85
CA ARG A 315 17.98 7.68 3.94
C ARG A 315 17.03 8.81 3.55
N ARG A 316 16.49 9.50 4.56
CA ARG A 316 15.60 10.67 4.39
C ARG A 316 16.25 11.75 3.53
N MET A 317 15.47 12.30 2.61
CA MET A 317 15.83 13.44 1.79
C MET A 317 15.69 14.72 2.61
N VAL A 318 16.73 15.55 2.59
CA VAL A 318 16.80 16.74 3.46
C VAL A 318 16.30 17.95 2.68
N LEU A 319 15.24 18.57 3.18
CA LEU A 319 14.72 19.84 2.69
C LEU A 319 15.41 20.99 3.42
N LEU A 320 16.39 21.61 2.77
CA LEU A 320 17.09 22.76 3.31
C LEU A 320 16.29 24.04 3.03
N SER A 321 15.62 24.54 4.08
CA SER A 321 14.96 25.85 4.12
C SER A 321 15.98 26.99 4.24
N VAL A 322 16.81 27.19 3.20
CA VAL A 322 17.82 28.25 3.21
C VAL A 322 17.17 29.62 3.01
N TRP A 323 17.14 30.44 4.06
CA TRP A 323 16.73 31.85 3.99
C TRP A 323 17.80 32.73 3.30
N ARG A 324 18.00 32.55 1.98
CA ARG A 324 18.84 33.44 1.17
C ARG A 324 18.02 34.63 0.65
N ALA A 325 18.37 35.82 1.11
CA ALA A 325 17.86 37.08 0.55
C ALA A 325 18.41 37.30 -0.87
N CYS A 326 17.69 36.84 -1.88
CA CYS A 326 18.04 37.07 -3.28
C CYS A 326 17.70 38.52 -3.68
N ARG A 327 18.69 39.25 -4.22
CA ARG A 327 18.44 40.55 -4.85
C ARG A 327 18.06 40.36 -6.32
N ARG A 328 17.17 41.24 -6.81
CA ARG A 328 16.73 41.27 -8.20
C ARG A 328 17.52 42.33 -8.94
N THR A 329 18.40 41.92 -9.84
CA THR A 329 19.22 42.81 -10.68
C THR A 329 19.07 42.43 -12.14
N GLY A 330 18.66 43.39 -12.98
CA GLY A 330 18.59 43.19 -14.45
C GLY A 330 17.67 42.07 -14.93
N GLY A 331 16.61 41.73 -14.18
CA GLY A 331 15.66 40.66 -14.55
C GLY A 331 16.08 39.24 -14.16
N TRP A 332 17.32 39.05 -13.71
CA TRP A 332 17.82 37.79 -13.17
C TRP A 332 17.84 37.82 -11.63
N TRP A 333 17.79 36.63 -11.02
CA TRP A 333 18.02 36.47 -9.59
C TRP A 333 19.46 36.01 -9.39
N SER A 334 20.23 36.75 -8.59
CA SER A 334 21.61 36.41 -8.27
C SER A 334 21.72 36.20 -6.75
N PRO A 335 22.34 35.10 -6.28
CA PRO A 335 22.66 34.97 -4.86
C PRO A 335 23.67 36.05 -4.46
N LEU A 336 23.54 36.60 -3.25
CA LEU A 336 24.59 37.44 -2.68
C LEU A 336 25.88 36.62 -2.51
N PRO A 337 27.06 37.20 -2.77
CA PRO A 337 28.33 36.47 -2.72
C PRO A 337 28.60 35.95 -1.30
N ASN A 338 28.98 34.66 -1.20
CA ASN A 338 29.38 34.04 0.06
C ASN A 338 30.60 34.78 0.62
N ARG A 339 30.55 35.21 1.89
CA ARG A 339 31.75 35.57 2.67
C ARG A 339 32.24 34.45 3.60
N TRP A 340 31.52 33.33 3.62
CA TRP A 340 31.81 32.14 4.43
C TRP A 340 31.45 30.87 3.64
N MET A 341 32.46 30.23 3.07
CA MET A 341 32.45 28.82 2.66
C MET A 341 33.92 28.37 2.53
N PRO A 342 34.35 27.26 3.14
CA PRO A 342 35.63 26.63 2.85
C PRO A 342 35.70 26.16 1.39
N THR A 343 36.89 26.20 0.81
CA THR A 343 37.13 26.17 -0.65
C THR A 343 36.93 24.82 -1.36
N THR A 344 36.28 23.83 -0.72
CA THR A 344 36.35 22.41 -1.13
C THR A 344 35.06 21.81 -1.71
N TRP A 345 33.98 22.58 -1.85
CA TRP A 345 32.69 22.07 -2.37
C TRP A 345 32.44 22.52 -3.83
N SER A 346 32.62 21.60 -4.78
CA SER A 346 32.22 21.79 -6.18
C SER A 346 30.75 21.39 -6.38
N ALA A 347 29.87 22.37 -6.64
CA ALA A 347 28.45 22.11 -6.88
C ALA A 347 28.15 21.97 -8.39
N SER A 348 27.56 20.84 -8.79
CA SER A 348 26.92 20.68 -10.11
C SER A 348 25.58 21.44 -10.16
N PRO A 349 25.10 21.85 -11.35
CA PRO A 349 23.90 22.70 -11.45
C PRO A 349 22.61 21.94 -11.13
N VAL A 350 21.95 22.32 -10.04
CA VAL A 350 20.64 21.81 -9.60
C VAL A 350 19.51 22.52 -10.35
N ALA A 351 18.49 21.76 -10.79
CA ALA A 351 17.31 22.30 -11.46
C ALA A 351 16.42 23.09 -10.48
N VAL A 352 16.25 24.40 -10.72
CA VAL A 352 15.39 25.27 -9.89
C VAL A 352 13.97 25.33 -10.46
N GLN A 353 13.01 24.73 -9.77
CA GLN A 353 11.60 24.76 -10.19
C GLN A 353 10.94 26.08 -9.74
N ARG A 354 10.47 26.90 -10.70
CA ARG A 354 9.81 28.19 -10.43
C ARG A 354 8.34 28.02 -10.07
N MET A 355 7.95 28.39 -8.85
CA MET A 355 6.55 28.75 -8.56
C MET A 355 6.28 30.22 -8.95
N ARG A 356 5.20 30.47 -9.71
CA ARG A 356 4.68 31.81 -9.98
C ARG A 356 3.58 32.14 -8.97
N THR A 357 3.83 33.07 -8.04
CA THR A 357 2.78 33.64 -7.20
C THR A 357 2.05 34.76 -7.94
N GLY A 358 0.74 34.60 -8.14
CA GLY A 358 -0.11 35.61 -8.79
C GLY A 358 -0.41 36.77 -7.85
N ARG A 359 -0.18 38.01 -8.30
CA ARG A 359 -0.62 39.22 -7.56
C ARG A 359 -2.14 39.36 -7.61
N ARG A 360 -2.81 39.26 -6.45
CA ARG A 360 -3.97 40.09 -6.05
C ARG A 360 -4.04 40.07 -4.51
N GLY A 361 -4.20 41.24 -3.90
CA GLY A 361 -4.12 41.38 -2.45
C GLY A 361 -5.50 41.38 -1.79
N THR A 362 -5.64 40.58 -0.73
CA THR A 362 -6.63 40.72 0.34
C THR A 362 -5.94 40.31 1.65
N ARG A 363 -6.21 41.05 2.75
CA ARG A 363 -5.71 40.68 4.08
C ARG A 363 -6.58 39.55 4.65
N LEU A 364 -5.96 38.54 5.26
CA LEU A 364 -6.64 37.54 6.10
C LEU A 364 -5.82 37.28 7.37
N SER A 365 -6.54 36.99 8.46
CA SER A 365 -6.01 36.77 9.82
C SER A 365 -5.41 35.36 10.01
N PRO A 366 -4.63 35.11 11.08
CA PRO A 366 -3.83 33.90 11.23
C PRO A 366 -4.63 32.71 11.78
N SER A 367 -5.40 32.04 10.92
CA SER A 367 -5.93 30.70 11.19
C SER A 367 -6.36 29.98 9.90
N ALA A 368 -5.41 29.34 9.20
CA ALA A 368 -5.72 28.49 8.06
C ALA A 368 -4.69 27.37 7.91
N ARG A 369 -5.14 26.11 8.02
CA ARG A 369 -4.37 24.94 7.57
C ARG A 369 -4.22 25.03 6.05
N CYS A 370 -3.03 24.73 5.53
CA CYS A 370 -2.78 24.83 4.09
C CYS A 370 -3.32 23.59 3.36
N VAL A 371 -4.52 23.70 2.78
CA VAL A 371 -5.08 22.69 1.87
C VAL A 371 -4.77 23.08 0.42
N THR A 372 -3.84 22.39 -0.22
CA THR A 372 -3.48 22.63 -1.63
C THR A 372 -4.49 21.98 -2.58
N SER A 373 -5.50 22.75 -3.00
CA SER A 373 -6.34 22.35 -4.13
C SER A 373 -5.65 22.68 -5.47
N ILE A 374 -5.58 21.70 -6.37
CA ILE A 374 -5.07 21.88 -7.74
C ILE A 374 -6.27 21.96 -8.69
N ARG A 375 -6.48 23.12 -9.31
CA ARG A 375 -7.40 23.27 -10.46
C ARG A 375 -6.69 22.90 -11.75
N ALA A 376 -7.34 22.10 -12.59
CA ALA A 376 -6.95 21.91 -13.98
C ALA A 376 -7.57 23.02 -14.86
N GLU A 377 -6.78 23.58 -15.78
CA GLU A 377 -7.25 24.44 -16.88
C GLU A 377 -7.13 23.70 -18.23
N PRO A 378 -7.98 24.00 -19.24
CA PRO A 378 -8.13 23.18 -20.43
C PRO A 378 -7.15 23.51 -21.57
N SER A 379 -6.90 22.50 -22.41
CA SER A 379 -6.01 22.54 -23.57
C SER A 379 -6.48 23.49 -24.69
N PRO A 380 -5.55 24.11 -25.46
CA PRO A 380 -5.89 25.04 -26.54
C PRO A 380 -6.36 24.35 -27.84
N SER A 381 -7.19 25.05 -28.60
CA SER A 381 -7.75 24.62 -29.88
C SER A 381 -6.82 24.91 -31.09
N SER A 382 -7.14 24.32 -32.24
CA SER A 382 -6.59 24.66 -33.56
C SER A 382 -7.73 24.70 -34.60
N PRO A 383 -7.60 25.43 -35.73
CA PRO A 383 -8.76 26.13 -36.30
C PRO A 383 -9.32 25.62 -37.64
N SER A 384 -10.53 26.13 -37.93
CA SER A 384 -11.15 26.38 -39.26
C SER A 384 -11.76 25.23 -40.08
N ALA A 385 -13.08 25.31 -40.27
CA ALA A 385 -13.81 25.04 -41.54
C ALA A 385 -15.16 25.78 -41.52
N THR A 386 -15.70 26.15 -42.69
CA THR A 386 -16.74 27.18 -42.87
C THR A 386 -18.17 26.61 -43.01
N THR A 387 -19.17 27.44 -42.68
CA THR A 387 -20.63 27.19 -42.66
C THR A 387 -21.30 26.96 -44.02
N CYS A 388 -22.36 26.12 -44.09
CA CYS A 388 -23.53 26.30 -44.96
C CYS A 388 -24.73 25.35 -44.65
N GLY A 389 -25.99 25.81 -44.79
CA GLY A 389 -27.19 24.96 -45.10
C GLY A 389 -28.15 24.52 -43.95
N ILE A 390 -29.48 24.70 -44.15
CA ILE A 390 -30.65 24.56 -43.23
C ILE A 390 -31.93 24.26 -44.09
N PRO A 391 -33.10 23.67 -43.66
CA PRO A 391 -33.64 23.23 -42.34
C PRO A 391 -34.16 21.74 -42.29
N GLY A 392 -35.03 21.34 -41.32
CA GLY A 392 -35.79 20.05 -41.38
C GLY A 392 -36.57 19.49 -40.15
N VAL A 393 -37.22 20.31 -39.29
CA VAL A 393 -38.51 20.13 -38.51
C VAL A 393 -39.11 18.72 -38.22
N PRO A 394 -39.77 18.35 -37.06
CA PRO A 394 -40.01 19.02 -35.74
C PRO A 394 -39.81 18.17 -34.41
N SER A 395 -39.87 18.86 -33.23
CA SER A 395 -40.38 18.48 -31.86
C SER A 395 -40.35 17.03 -31.30
N ALA A 396 -40.18 16.70 -30.00
CA ALA A 396 -39.88 17.33 -28.68
C ALA A 396 -39.79 16.16 -27.62
N PRO A 397 -39.62 16.32 -26.28
CA PRO A 397 -39.26 17.48 -25.45
C PRO A 397 -37.97 17.27 -24.59
N VAL A 398 -37.68 18.26 -23.73
CA VAL A 398 -36.47 18.33 -22.88
C VAL A 398 -36.59 17.46 -21.61
N ALA A 399 -35.56 16.65 -21.33
CA ALA A 399 -35.28 16.09 -19.99
C ALA A 399 -33.93 16.60 -19.48
N LYS A 400 -33.89 17.08 -18.22
CA LYS A 400 -32.67 17.64 -17.60
C LYS A 400 -31.69 16.52 -17.22
N ALA A 401 -30.59 16.39 -17.94
CA ALA A 401 -29.42 15.65 -17.46
C ALA A 401 -28.51 16.59 -16.64
N SER A 402 -28.32 16.31 -15.35
CA SER A 402 -27.34 16.98 -14.50
C SER A 402 -26.34 15.98 -13.95
N ALA A 403 -25.05 16.30 -14.12
CA ALA A 403 -23.92 15.83 -13.32
C ALA A 403 -23.92 14.35 -12.86
N MET A 404 -23.69 13.40 -13.78
CA MET A 404 -23.39 12.00 -13.39
C MET A 404 -22.26 11.32 -14.20
N THR A 405 -21.57 12.06 -15.08
CA THR A 405 -20.58 11.48 -16.01
C THR A 405 -19.11 11.64 -15.57
N ALA A 406 -18.83 12.42 -14.53
CA ALA A 406 -17.45 12.69 -14.08
C ALA A 406 -16.93 11.71 -13.01
N MET A 407 -17.82 11.13 -12.20
CA MET A 407 -17.44 10.31 -11.04
C MET A 407 -17.01 8.88 -11.44
N THR A 408 -17.62 8.33 -12.49
CA THR A 408 -17.35 6.97 -13.00
C THR A 408 -15.97 6.82 -13.66
N ALA A 409 -15.38 7.92 -14.16
CA ALA A 409 -14.10 7.88 -14.87
C ALA A 409 -12.88 7.80 -13.94
N MET A 410 -12.99 8.32 -12.70
CA MET A 410 -11.84 8.43 -11.78
C MET A 410 -11.54 7.10 -11.05
N THR A 411 -12.55 6.34 -10.65
CA THR A 411 -12.37 5.02 -10.01
C THR A 411 -11.69 4.02 -10.95
N VAL A 412 -11.94 4.15 -12.27
CA VAL A 412 -11.28 3.32 -13.29
C VAL A 412 -9.79 3.64 -13.40
N MET A 413 -9.36 4.90 -13.27
CA MET A 413 -7.93 5.23 -13.30
C MET A 413 -7.15 4.67 -12.10
N ALA A 414 -7.72 4.66 -10.89
CA ALA A 414 -7.05 4.04 -9.73
C ALA A 414 -6.81 2.53 -9.94
N ALA A 415 -7.77 1.83 -10.56
CA ALA A 415 -7.61 0.42 -10.94
C ALA A 415 -6.60 0.21 -12.09
N VAL A 416 -6.55 1.11 -13.07
CA VAL A 416 -5.61 1.03 -14.20
C VAL A 416 -4.18 1.31 -13.78
N THR A 417 -3.92 2.28 -12.89
CA THR A 417 -2.56 2.52 -12.36
C THR A 417 -2.07 1.33 -11.53
N ALA A 418 -2.96 0.61 -10.84
CA ALA A 418 -2.62 -0.63 -10.16
C ALA A 418 -2.23 -1.77 -11.13
N MET A 419 -2.74 -1.78 -12.37
CA MET A 419 -2.30 -2.72 -13.40
C MET A 419 -0.89 -2.39 -13.91
N THR A 420 -0.55 -1.12 -14.15
CA THR A 420 0.72 -0.75 -14.78
C THR A 420 1.96 -1.17 -13.97
N VAL A 421 1.87 -1.15 -12.64
CA VAL A 421 2.94 -1.57 -11.72
C VAL A 421 3.09 -3.10 -11.65
N TRP A 422 2.09 -3.87 -12.08
CA TRP A 422 2.11 -5.34 -12.05
C TRP A 422 2.28 -6.00 -13.42
N THR A 423 2.12 -5.25 -14.52
CA THR A 423 2.38 -5.74 -15.89
C THR A 423 3.70 -5.23 -16.48
N SER A 424 4.58 -4.66 -15.66
CA SER A 424 5.83 -4.03 -16.09
C SER A 424 7.03 -4.52 -15.28
N SER A 425 7.55 -5.69 -15.67
CA SER A 425 8.72 -6.44 -15.13
C SER A 425 8.41 -7.45 -14.03
#